data_AF-A0A6L8A622-F1
#
_entry.id   AF-A0A6L8A622-F1
#
_cell.length_a   1.000
_cell.length_b   1.000
_cell.length_c   1.000
_cell.angle_alpha   90.00
_cell.angle_beta   90.00
_cell.angle_gamma   90.00
#
_symmetry.space_group_name_H-M   'P 1'
#
loop_
_entity.id
_entity.type
_entity.pdbx_description
1 polymer ?
#
loop_
_entity_poly.entity_id
_entity_poly.type
_entity_poly.pdbx_seq_one_letter_code
_entity_poly.pdbx_strand_id
1 'polypeptide(L)'
;MVISDRLLRSWLRCPRKAWQDLHGNPSQRAWHPQRAIQLGQEQRCLSRYGARHGLAMARDATEALRGAAAIQGLRLLARAGRFQLRGRVPLLLRRDDAESRFGPWSYVPLLVRTGRFINREQRLCLVFLGRLLQGFQGQCPSHGLVLSTDGVCQQVSLNPLQPQLDELLEEMAIGLSQPRAPELIAERKRCAICSWRRPCNAHAATTGHLGDVSGVGAGRRRQLIQLQIHTVAELARSDPSWLGQALAQQGHPSQTGHHNALATALVLQARSQQSQQVRRRDGTAPSVQSSLTTRLHQAPGVLFYDIEADPDARENYLHGFLVWTRPDPDAPLNLTLDPTGSSPRHHPVLCLPQHGDGCCWRRIHGLLSRFPGWPLLHYGETEQVELLRLAHRVGASTALRQELKQRLVDVHQLVRQQWVLPLSSYGLKSVATWLGFRWRQPNAEGARAVLWWRHWRCHGHRQDLRRILDYNHDDCQATRVVAAWLLAQEQSL
;
A
#
# COMPACT_ATOMS: atom_id res chain seq x y z
N MET A 1 -33.00 0.73 10.61
CA MET A 1 -31.68 1.24 10.13
C MET A 1 -31.33 0.61 8.79
N VAL A 2 -30.76 1.36 7.84
CA VAL A 2 -30.35 0.83 6.52
C VAL A 2 -28.89 0.38 6.55
N ILE A 3 -28.62 -0.90 6.29
CA ILE A 3 -27.26 -1.45 6.17
C ILE A 3 -27.00 -1.85 4.72
N SER A 4 -25.90 -1.37 4.16
CA SER A 4 -25.46 -1.77 2.81
C SER A 4 -24.29 -2.73 2.82
N ASP A 5 -24.13 -3.52 1.75
CA ASP A 5 -22.93 -4.34 1.51
C ASP A 5 -21.63 -3.50 1.60
N ARG A 6 -21.65 -2.27 1.08
CA ARG A 6 -20.53 -1.33 1.20
C ARG A 6 -20.25 -0.96 2.66
N LEU A 7 -21.28 -0.70 3.45
CA LEU A 7 -21.15 -0.33 4.86
C LEU A 7 -20.64 -1.50 5.70
N LEU A 8 -21.12 -2.71 5.41
CA LEU A 8 -20.63 -3.96 6.01
C LEU A 8 -19.13 -4.17 5.73
N ARG A 9 -18.69 -4.04 4.46
CA ARG A 9 -17.27 -4.12 4.10
C ARG A 9 -16.44 -3.06 4.82
N SER A 10 -16.94 -1.83 4.90
CA SER A 10 -16.28 -0.76 5.65
C SER A 10 -16.14 -1.10 7.12
N TRP A 11 -17.17 -1.67 7.75
CA TRP A 11 -17.16 -2.02 9.18
C TRP A 11 -16.19 -3.16 9.48
N LEU A 12 -16.26 -4.24 8.69
CA LEU A 12 -15.34 -5.38 8.76
C LEU A 12 -13.88 -4.97 8.58
N ARG A 13 -13.63 -3.91 7.83
CA ARG A 13 -12.31 -3.32 7.68
C ARG A 13 -11.93 -2.42 8.85
N CYS A 14 -12.83 -1.52 9.25
CA CYS A 14 -12.64 -0.53 10.32
C CYS A 14 -14.00 0.11 10.71
N PRO A 15 -14.49 -0.07 11.95
CA PRO A 15 -15.73 0.56 12.43
C PRO A 15 -15.78 2.08 12.23
N ARG A 16 -14.67 2.78 12.52
CA ARG A 16 -14.56 4.23 12.29
C ARG A 16 -14.77 4.60 10.82
N LYS A 17 -14.29 3.79 9.88
CA LYS A 17 -14.51 4.02 8.44
C LYS A 17 -15.99 3.89 8.08
N ALA A 18 -16.70 2.90 8.62
CA ALA A 18 -18.12 2.73 8.38
C ALA A 18 -18.92 3.89 8.97
N TRP A 19 -18.58 4.33 10.18
CA TRP A 19 -19.16 5.53 10.79
C TRP A 19 -18.93 6.77 9.91
N GLN A 20 -17.71 6.98 9.43
CA GLN A 20 -17.39 8.10 8.53
C GLN A 20 -18.10 7.97 7.17
N ASP A 21 -18.27 6.75 6.65
CA ASP A 21 -19.03 6.53 5.42
C ASP A 21 -20.50 6.98 5.55
N LEU A 22 -21.05 6.97 6.77
CA LEU A 22 -22.43 7.37 7.09
C LEU A 22 -22.54 8.85 7.49
N HIS A 23 -21.66 9.33 8.37
CA HIS A 23 -21.78 10.64 9.04
C HIS A 23 -20.71 11.66 8.64
N GLY A 24 -19.60 11.21 8.06
CA GLY A 24 -18.47 12.09 7.73
C GLY A 24 -18.74 12.97 6.51
N ASN A 25 -18.13 14.15 6.48
CA ASN A 25 -18.20 15.07 5.34
C ASN A 25 -17.61 14.42 4.07
N PRO A 26 -18.40 14.20 3.01
CA PRO A 26 -17.92 13.57 1.78
C PRO A 26 -16.73 14.27 1.12
N SER A 27 -16.55 15.59 1.29
CA SER A 27 -15.43 16.34 0.70
C SER A 27 -14.06 15.95 1.28
N GLN A 28 -14.05 15.37 2.48
CA GLN A 28 -12.82 14.89 3.13
C GLN A 28 -12.40 13.50 2.63
N ARG A 29 -13.21 12.83 1.79
CA ARG A 29 -12.86 11.55 1.20
C ARG A 29 -11.80 11.75 0.12
N ALA A 30 -10.67 11.06 0.28
CA ALA A 30 -9.67 10.95 -0.77
C ALA A 30 -9.99 9.77 -1.69
N TRP A 31 -9.94 10.00 -3.00
CA TRP A 31 -9.89 8.92 -3.97
C TRP A 31 -8.51 8.25 -3.93
N HIS A 32 -8.48 6.91 -3.98
CA HIS A 32 -7.23 6.15 -3.95
C HIS A 32 -7.10 5.26 -5.20
N PRO A 33 -6.02 5.38 -5.99
CA PRO A 33 -5.82 4.65 -7.25
C PRO A 33 -5.85 3.12 -7.07
N GLN A 34 -5.21 2.59 -6.02
CA GLN A 34 -5.22 1.15 -5.73
C GLN A 34 -6.64 0.57 -5.60
N ARG A 35 -7.60 1.34 -5.10
CA ARG A 35 -8.99 0.88 -5.00
C ARG A 35 -9.65 0.78 -6.38
N ALA A 36 -9.36 1.73 -7.27
CA ALA A 36 -9.82 1.68 -8.66
C ALA A 36 -9.20 0.50 -9.41
N ILE A 37 -7.90 0.23 -9.20
CA ILE A 37 -7.21 -0.95 -9.73
C ILE A 37 -7.92 -2.25 -9.30
N GLN A 38 -8.16 -2.41 -8.00
CA GLN A 38 -8.83 -3.60 -7.45
C GLN A 38 -10.23 -3.78 -8.04
N LEU A 39 -11.05 -2.72 -8.06
CA LEU A 39 -12.39 -2.78 -8.63
C LEU A 39 -12.39 -3.12 -10.12
N GLY A 40 -11.44 -2.57 -10.89
CA GLY A 40 -11.29 -2.89 -12.31
C GLY A 40 -10.89 -4.36 -12.53
N GLN A 41 -10.02 -4.90 -11.68
CA GLN A 41 -9.65 -6.33 -11.73
C GLN A 41 -10.82 -7.23 -11.35
N GLU A 42 -11.55 -6.93 -10.28
CA GLU A 42 -12.77 -7.64 -9.88
C GLU A 42 -13.77 -7.67 -11.03
N GLN A 43 -14.05 -6.51 -11.64
CA GLN A 43 -14.97 -6.38 -12.76
C GLN A 43 -14.54 -7.24 -13.96
N ARG A 44 -13.25 -7.20 -14.36
CA ARG A 44 -12.73 -8.03 -15.46
C ARG A 44 -12.85 -9.53 -15.17
N CYS A 45 -12.57 -9.95 -13.94
CA CYS A 45 -12.71 -11.36 -13.55
C CYS A 45 -14.16 -11.83 -13.65
N LEU A 46 -15.10 -11.03 -13.12
CA LEU A 46 -16.53 -11.32 -13.19
C LEU A 46 -17.05 -11.34 -14.61
N SER A 47 -16.72 -10.35 -15.44
CA SER A 47 -17.17 -10.29 -16.82
C SER A 47 -16.62 -11.44 -17.66
N ARG A 48 -15.33 -11.80 -17.50
CA ARG A 48 -14.74 -12.95 -18.18
C ARG A 48 -15.38 -14.27 -17.75
N TYR A 49 -15.60 -14.45 -16.45
CA TYR A 49 -16.22 -15.65 -15.92
C TYR A 49 -17.69 -15.76 -16.37
N GLY A 50 -18.46 -14.67 -16.22
CA GLY A 50 -19.84 -14.60 -16.64
C GLY A 50 -20.01 -14.85 -18.13
N ALA A 51 -19.18 -14.27 -19.00
CA ALA A 51 -19.27 -14.46 -20.45
C ALA A 51 -19.19 -15.94 -20.86
N ARG A 52 -18.39 -16.74 -20.15
CA ARG A 52 -18.30 -18.20 -20.35
C ARG A 52 -19.54 -18.97 -19.88
N HIS A 53 -20.41 -18.34 -19.12
CA HIS A 53 -21.60 -18.94 -18.49
C HIS A 53 -22.90 -18.24 -18.93
N GLY A 54 -22.92 -17.60 -20.10
CA GLY A 54 -24.14 -16.94 -20.62
C GLY A 54 -24.56 -15.72 -19.81
N LEU A 55 -23.65 -14.77 -19.62
CA LEU A 55 -23.90 -13.55 -18.86
C LEU A 55 -25.02 -12.67 -19.42
N ALA A 56 -26.01 -12.39 -18.57
CA ALA A 56 -26.99 -11.33 -18.74
C ALA A 56 -26.67 -10.14 -17.82
N MET A 57 -26.80 -8.92 -18.36
CA MET A 57 -26.69 -7.70 -17.57
C MET A 57 -28.06 -7.35 -16.98
N ALA A 58 -28.15 -7.29 -15.65
CA ALA A 58 -29.41 -7.00 -14.98
C ALA A 58 -29.89 -5.57 -15.28
N ARG A 59 -31.13 -5.46 -15.76
CA ARG A 59 -31.92 -4.22 -15.71
C ARG A 59 -32.80 -4.19 -14.47
N ASP A 60 -33.46 -5.32 -14.21
CA ASP A 60 -34.36 -5.60 -13.09
C ASP A 60 -34.37 -7.12 -12.80
N ALA A 61 -35.45 -7.63 -12.18
CA ALA A 61 -35.62 -9.05 -11.86
C ALA A 61 -35.93 -9.94 -13.08
N THR A 62 -36.18 -9.38 -14.26
CA THR A 62 -36.62 -10.12 -15.46
C THR A 62 -35.63 -11.20 -15.89
N GLU A 63 -34.32 -10.93 -15.81
CA GLU A 63 -33.31 -11.94 -16.17
C GLU A 63 -33.33 -13.15 -15.22
N ALA A 64 -33.69 -12.93 -13.95
CA ALA A 64 -33.85 -14.02 -12.99
C ALA A 64 -35.08 -14.87 -13.28
N LEU A 65 -36.20 -14.23 -13.66
CA LEU A 65 -37.45 -14.86 -14.07
C LEU A 65 -37.31 -15.68 -15.37
N ARG A 66 -36.43 -15.26 -16.28
CA ARG A 66 -36.09 -16.01 -17.51
C ARG A 66 -35.10 -17.15 -17.28
N GLY A 67 -34.58 -17.31 -16.06
CA GLY A 67 -33.61 -18.35 -15.75
C GLY A 67 -32.24 -18.14 -16.41
N ALA A 68 -31.81 -16.88 -16.56
CA ALA A 68 -30.49 -16.57 -17.11
C ALA A 68 -29.38 -17.27 -16.31
N ALA A 69 -28.44 -17.92 -17.01
CA ALA A 69 -27.41 -18.74 -16.37
C ALA A 69 -26.47 -17.92 -15.46
N ALA A 70 -26.17 -16.67 -15.82
CA ALA A 70 -25.39 -15.74 -15.03
C ALA A 70 -25.96 -14.32 -15.10
N ILE A 71 -26.06 -13.62 -13.97
CA ILE A 71 -26.65 -12.26 -13.90
C ILE A 71 -25.70 -11.30 -13.18
N GLN A 72 -25.32 -10.21 -13.82
CA GLN A 72 -24.44 -9.19 -13.23
C GLN A 72 -25.16 -7.86 -13.03
N GLY A 73 -24.89 -7.23 -11.88
CA GLY A 73 -25.27 -5.83 -11.62
C GLY A 73 -26.59 -5.64 -10.86
N LEU A 74 -27.26 -6.72 -10.47
CA LEU A 74 -28.52 -6.68 -9.72
C LEU A 74 -28.34 -5.96 -8.37
N ARG A 75 -29.31 -5.11 -8.02
CA ARG A 75 -29.38 -4.45 -6.71
C ARG A 75 -30.58 -5.02 -5.96
N LEU A 76 -30.32 -5.50 -4.76
CA LEU A 76 -31.33 -6.16 -3.92
C LEU A 76 -31.60 -5.38 -2.66
N LEU A 77 -32.83 -5.52 -2.18
CA LEU A 77 -33.32 -5.02 -0.91
C LEU A 77 -33.95 -6.18 -0.15
N ALA A 78 -33.69 -6.26 1.15
CA ALA A 78 -34.35 -7.23 2.02
C ALA A 78 -34.62 -6.62 3.39
N ARG A 79 -35.66 -7.10 4.06
CA ARG A 79 -35.94 -6.78 5.46
C ARG A 79 -35.47 -7.95 6.33
N ALA A 80 -34.65 -7.68 7.34
CA ALA A 80 -34.17 -8.66 8.30
C ALA A 80 -34.39 -8.11 9.71
N GLY A 81 -35.48 -8.51 10.37
CA GLY A 81 -35.91 -7.93 11.64
C GLY A 81 -36.09 -6.41 11.56
N ARG A 82 -35.29 -5.68 12.35
CA ARG A 82 -35.28 -4.20 12.40
C ARG A 82 -34.39 -3.54 11.33
N PHE A 83 -33.71 -4.33 10.51
CA PHE A 83 -32.78 -3.85 9.49
C PHE A 83 -33.41 -3.85 8.10
N GLN A 84 -33.11 -2.79 7.34
CA GLN A 84 -33.30 -2.78 5.90
C GLN A 84 -31.94 -3.00 5.25
N LEU A 85 -31.75 -4.16 4.65
CA LEU A 85 -30.52 -4.55 3.98
C LEU A 85 -30.59 -4.13 2.52
N ARG A 86 -29.48 -3.63 1.98
CA ARG A 86 -29.32 -3.35 0.55
C ARG A 86 -27.97 -3.78 0.04
N GLY A 87 -27.89 -4.22 -1.21
CA GLY A 87 -26.59 -4.52 -1.79
C GLY A 87 -26.61 -4.71 -3.29
N ARG A 88 -25.46 -4.45 -3.91
CA ARG A 88 -25.24 -4.82 -5.31
C ARG A 88 -24.58 -6.19 -5.35
N VAL A 89 -25.27 -7.17 -5.93
CA VAL A 89 -24.69 -8.50 -6.11
C VAL A 89 -23.72 -8.45 -7.29
N PRO A 90 -22.44 -8.82 -7.11
CA PRO A 90 -21.47 -8.70 -8.20
C PRO A 90 -21.76 -9.63 -9.37
N LEU A 91 -22.06 -10.90 -9.10
CA LEU A 91 -22.54 -11.87 -10.07
C LEU A 91 -23.41 -12.91 -9.36
N LEU A 92 -24.52 -13.28 -9.98
CA LEU A 92 -25.34 -14.43 -9.60
C LEU A 92 -25.12 -15.54 -10.60
N LEU A 93 -25.07 -16.78 -10.12
CA LEU A 93 -25.07 -17.98 -10.96
C LEU A 93 -26.32 -18.81 -10.68
N ARG A 94 -26.94 -19.28 -11.75
CA ARG A 94 -28.08 -20.19 -11.69
C ARG A 94 -27.65 -21.56 -11.14
N ARG A 95 -28.58 -22.19 -10.42
CA ARG A 95 -28.46 -23.49 -9.79
C ARG A 95 -29.75 -24.26 -10.02
N ASP A 96 -29.65 -25.38 -10.73
CA ASP A 96 -30.79 -26.23 -11.10
C ASP A 96 -31.05 -27.35 -10.07
N ASP A 97 -30.24 -27.41 -9.01
CA ASP A 97 -30.33 -28.36 -7.91
C ASP A 97 -31.22 -27.88 -6.74
N ALA A 98 -31.88 -26.72 -6.89
CA ALA A 98 -32.79 -26.18 -5.88
C ALA A 98 -33.86 -25.27 -6.50
N GLU A 99 -35.11 -25.47 -6.08
CA GLU A 99 -36.25 -24.65 -6.49
C GLU A 99 -36.25 -23.27 -5.82
N SER A 100 -36.85 -22.27 -6.46
CA SER A 100 -37.05 -20.96 -5.86
C SER A 100 -38.38 -20.35 -6.33
N ARG A 101 -38.65 -19.11 -5.91
CA ARG A 101 -39.77 -18.33 -6.44
C ARG A 101 -39.73 -18.11 -7.96
N PHE A 102 -38.61 -18.38 -8.61
CA PHE A 102 -38.48 -18.30 -10.06
C PHE A 102 -38.79 -19.63 -10.78
N GLY A 103 -39.08 -20.71 -10.05
CA GLY A 103 -39.35 -22.04 -10.60
C GLY A 103 -38.27 -23.05 -10.25
N PRO A 104 -37.88 -23.97 -11.15
CA PRO A 104 -37.01 -25.12 -10.86
C PRO A 104 -35.52 -24.76 -10.73
N TRP A 105 -35.19 -23.48 -10.54
CA TRP A 105 -33.83 -23.01 -10.32
C TRP A 105 -33.77 -21.97 -9.21
N SER A 106 -32.57 -21.80 -8.66
CA SER A 106 -32.22 -20.77 -7.69
C SER A 106 -30.94 -20.05 -8.09
N TYR A 107 -30.55 -19.02 -7.34
CA TYR A 107 -29.29 -18.31 -7.57
C TYR A 107 -28.38 -18.33 -6.34
N VAL A 108 -27.08 -18.40 -6.60
CA VAL A 108 -26.03 -18.23 -5.60
C VAL A 108 -25.15 -17.01 -5.91
N PRO A 109 -24.70 -16.27 -4.89
CA PRO A 109 -23.86 -15.10 -5.10
C PRO A 109 -22.40 -15.51 -5.34
N LEU A 110 -21.73 -14.82 -6.26
CA LEU A 110 -20.31 -14.97 -6.56
C LEU A 110 -19.55 -13.67 -6.29
N LEU A 111 -18.45 -13.78 -5.52
CA LEU A 111 -17.48 -12.71 -5.26
C LEU A 111 -16.12 -13.03 -5.88
N VAL A 112 -15.29 -12.01 -6.09
CA VAL A 112 -13.90 -12.19 -6.51
C VAL A 112 -12.96 -12.18 -5.29
N ARG A 113 -12.00 -13.10 -5.28
CA ARG A 113 -10.91 -13.16 -4.30
C ARG A 113 -9.76 -12.26 -4.73
N THR A 114 -9.50 -11.23 -3.94
CA THR A 114 -8.35 -10.32 -4.15
C THR A 114 -7.08 -10.74 -3.39
N GLY A 115 -7.15 -11.78 -2.56
CA GLY A 115 -6.02 -12.31 -1.78
C GLY A 115 -5.78 -13.80 -2.00
N ARG A 116 -4.79 -14.35 -1.29
CA ARG A 116 -4.43 -15.79 -1.37
C ARG A 116 -5.50 -16.71 -0.78
N PHE A 117 -6.17 -16.26 0.29
CA PHE A 117 -7.15 -17.04 1.02
C PHE A 117 -8.50 -16.31 1.08
N ILE A 118 -9.58 -17.08 1.22
CA ILE A 118 -10.91 -16.51 1.47
C ILE A 118 -10.95 -16.01 2.92
N ASN A 119 -11.00 -14.70 3.10
CA ASN A 119 -10.93 -14.08 4.41
C ASN A 119 -12.32 -13.88 5.05
N ARG A 120 -12.36 -13.52 6.35
CA ARG A 120 -13.61 -13.25 7.09
C ARG A 120 -14.49 -12.21 6.40
N GLU A 121 -13.90 -11.16 5.81
CA GLU A 121 -14.65 -10.12 5.11
C GLU A 121 -15.46 -10.70 3.95
N GLN A 122 -14.83 -11.51 3.10
CA GLN A 122 -15.48 -12.15 1.95
C GLN A 122 -16.55 -13.14 2.36
N ARG A 123 -16.27 -13.96 3.38
CA ARG A 123 -17.22 -14.95 3.91
C ARG A 123 -18.49 -14.27 4.42
N LEU A 124 -18.37 -13.25 5.27
CA LEU A 124 -19.53 -12.53 5.80
C LEU A 124 -20.24 -11.67 4.75
N CYS A 125 -19.52 -11.16 3.75
CA CYS A 125 -20.16 -10.52 2.60
C CYS A 125 -21.02 -11.51 1.80
N LEU A 126 -20.57 -12.76 1.60
CA LEU A 126 -21.38 -13.78 0.94
C LEU A 126 -22.65 -14.11 1.74
N VAL A 127 -22.55 -14.26 3.06
CA VAL A 127 -23.72 -14.50 3.93
C VAL A 127 -24.71 -13.34 3.82
N PHE A 128 -24.22 -12.10 3.82
CA PHE A 128 -25.04 -10.90 3.64
C PHE A 128 -25.76 -10.90 2.28
N LEU A 129 -25.06 -11.25 1.21
CA LEU A 129 -25.68 -11.39 -0.12
C LEU A 129 -26.69 -12.56 -0.15
N GLY A 130 -26.43 -13.65 0.57
CA GLY A 130 -27.37 -14.75 0.75
C GLY A 130 -28.68 -14.32 1.42
N ARG A 131 -28.63 -13.42 2.42
CA ARG A 131 -29.85 -12.83 3.02
C ARG A 131 -30.61 -11.92 2.08
N LEU A 132 -29.91 -11.14 1.27
CA LEU A 132 -30.55 -10.36 0.21
C LEU A 132 -31.25 -11.27 -0.80
N LEU A 133 -30.63 -12.40 -1.13
CA LEU A 133 -31.21 -13.39 -2.03
C LEU A 133 -32.41 -14.10 -1.43
N GLN A 134 -32.44 -14.35 -0.12
CA GLN A 134 -33.62 -14.91 0.54
C GLN A 134 -34.89 -14.09 0.27
N GLY A 135 -34.81 -12.76 0.41
CA GLY A 135 -35.93 -11.88 0.06
C GLY A 135 -36.26 -11.87 -1.44
N PHE A 136 -35.25 -12.06 -2.30
CA PHE A 136 -35.39 -12.01 -3.75
C PHE A 136 -36.00 -13.30 -4.34
N GLN A 137 -35.51 -14.47 -3.94
CA GLN A 137 -35.86 -15.77 -4.51
C GLN A 137 -36.66 -16.67 -3.55
N GLY A 138 -36.93 -16.21 -2.33
CA GLY A 138 -37.76 -16.91 -1.32
C GLY A 138 -36.97 -17.79 -0.34
N GLN A 139 -35.75 -18.18 -0.68
CA GLN A 139 -34.90 -19.02 0.17
C GLN A 139 -33.46 -18.53 0.22
N CYS A 140 -32.81 -18.72 1.37
CA CYS A 140 -31.40 -18.39 1.52
C CYS A 140 -30.55 -19.51 0.89
N PRO A 141 -29.58 -19.19 0.01
CA PRO A 141 -28.70 -20.21 -0.52
C PRO A 141 -27.83 -20.83 0.58
N SER A 142 -27.63 -22.15 0.54
CA SER A 142 -26.78 -22.88 1.51
C SER A 142 -25.30 -22.51 1.39
N HIS A 143 -24.88 -22.04 0.21
CA HIS A 143 -23.52 -21.67 -0.12
C HIS A 143 -23.44 -20.44 -1.04
N GLY A 144 -22.28 -19.80 -1.04
CA GLY A 144 -21.88 -18.82 -2.03
C GLY A 144 -20.59 -19.23 -2.72
N LEU A 145 -20.14 -18.44 -3.69
CA LEU A 145 -18.97 -18.74 -4.50
C LEU A 145 -17.91 -17.64 -4.41
N VAL A 146 -16.65 -18.05 -4.44
CA VAL A 146 -15.51 -17.15 -4.50
C VAL A 146 -14.63 -17.54 -5.68
N LEU A 147 -14.50 -16.62 -6.63
CA LEU A 147 -13.68 -16.75 -7.83
C LEU A 147 -12.31 -16.10 -7.59
N SER A 148 -11.22 -16.84 -7.71
CA SER A 148 -9.88 -16.25 -7.74
C SER A 148 -9.50 -15.71 -9.12
N THR A 149 -8.47 -14.88 -9.14
CA THR A 149 -8.00 -14.17 -10.34
C THR A 149 -7.45 -15.11 -11.43
N ASP A 150 -6.99 -16.29 -11.03
CA ASP A 150 -6.57 -17.42 -11.90
C ASP A 150 -7.77 -18.20 -12.49
N GLY A 151 -9.00 -17.93 -12.05
CA GLY A 151 -10.21 -18.57 -12.56
C GLY A 151 -10.74 -19.73 -11.72
N VAL A 152 -10.10 -20.08 -10.61
CA VAL A 152 -10.60 -21.14 -9.72
C VAL A 152 -11.81 -20.64 -8.92
N CYS A 153 -12.89 -21.41 -8.93
CA CYS A 153 -14.11 -21.11 -8.19
C CYS A 153 -14.22 -22.03 -6.97
N GLN A 154 -14.41 -21.46 -5.79
CA GLN A 154 -14.50 -22.18 -4.52
C GLN A 154 -15.84 -21.92 -3.84
N GLN A 155 -16.44 -22.98 -3.30
CA GLN A 155 -17.70 -22.90 -2.55
C GLN A 155 -17.45 -22.53 -1.09
N VAL A 156 -18.35 -21.71 -0.53
CA VAL A 156 -18.32 -21.29 0.89
C VAL A 156 -19.69 -21.53 1.50
N SER A 157 -19.80 -22.40 2.49
CA SER A 157 -21.04 -22.64 3.24
C SER A 157 -21.46 -21.39 4.02
N LEU A 158 -22.72 -20.98 3.87
CA LEU A 158 -23.25 -19.76 4.49
C LEU A 158 -23.91 -20.03 5.84
N ASN A 159 -24.59 -21.17 6.00
CA ASN A 159 -25.36 -21.50 7.20
C ASN A 159 -24.57 -21.36 8.51
N PRO A 160 -23.32 -21.89 8.62
CA PRO A 160 -22.55 -21.80 9.87
C PRO A 160 -22.15 -20.36 10.26
N LEU A 161 -22.27 -19.42 9.34
CA LEU A 161 -21.85 -18.03 9.52
C LEU A 161 -23.03 -17.07 9.71
N GLN A 162 -24.27 -17.55 9.65
CA GLN A 162 -25.46 -16.73 9.88
C GLN A 162 -25.47 -16.07 11.26
N PRO A 163 -25.18 -16.77 12.39
CA PRO A 163 -25.16 -16.13 13.71
C PRO A 163 -24.11 -15.03 13.82
N GLN A 164 -22.93 -15.24 13.22
CA GLN A 164 -21.86 -14.23 13.18
C GLN A 164 -22.29 -12.98 12.39
N LEU A 165 -23.13 -13.13 11.37
CA LEU A 165 -23.68 -11.98 10.67
C LEU A 165 -24.73 -11.26 11.51
N ASP A 166 -25.59 -11.98 12.24
CA ASP A 166 -26.58 -11.36 13.14
C ASP A 166 -25.91 -10.49 14.20
N GLU A 167 -24.94 -11.05 14.93
CA GLU A 167 -24.15 -10.32 15.92
C GLU A 167 -23.50 -9.08 15.30
N LEU A 168 -22.91 -9.22 14.11
CA LEU A 168 -22.26 -8.12 13.42
C LEU A 168 -23.22 -7.01 13.00
N LEU A 169 -24.44 -7.35 12.53
CA LEU A 169 -25.45 -6.36 12.16
C LEU A 169 -25.92 -5.57 13.39
N GLU A 170 -26.04 -6.23 14.55
CA GLU A 170 -26.37 -5.59 15.82
C GLU A 170 -25.24 -4.69 16.33
N GLU A 171 -23.99 -5.17 16.32
CA GLU A 171 -22.80 -4.35 16.63
C GLU A 171 -22.71 -3.11 15.74
N MET A 172 -22.92 -3.29 14.43
CA MET A 172 -22.98 -2.20 13.47
C MET A 172 -24.07 -1.21 13.84
N ALA A 173 -25.25 -1.67 14.26
CA ALA A 173 -26.34 -0.79 14.65
C ALA A 173 -25.98 0.11 15.81
N ILE A 174 -25.41 -0.49 16.87
CA ILE A 174 -25.01 0.22 18.07
C ILE A 174 -23.89 1.22 17.76
N GLY A 175 -22.88 0.82 16.99
CA GLY A 175 -21.74 1.68 16.72
C GLY A 175 -22.02 2.78 15.71
N LEU A 176 -22.88 2.53 14.73
CA LEU A 176 -23.27 3.52 13.73
C LEU A 176 -24.29 4.54 14.26
N SER A 177 -25.02 4.22 15.34
CA SER A 177 -25.91 5.18 16.01
C SER A 177 -25.19 6.12 16.96
N GLN A 178 -23.91 5.87 17.28
CA GLN A 178 -23.15 6.74 18.18
C GLN A 178 -22.94 8.14 17.56
N PRO A 179 -23.06 9.22 18.35
CA PRO A 179 -22.87 10.59 17.86
C PRO A 179 -21.40 10.89 17.55
N ARG A 180 -20.47 10.11 18.10
CA ARG A 180 -19.02 10.27 17.90
C ARG A 180 -18.45 9.08 17.15
N ALA A 181 -17.46 9.36 16.31
CA ALA A 181 -16.74 8.35 15.56
C ALA A 181 -15.98 7.39 16.52
N PRO A 182 -16.02 6.07 16.29
CA PRO A 182 -15.22 5.10 17.05
C PRO A 182 -13.73 5.44 17.08
N GLU A 183 -13.02 5.04 18.13
CA GLU A 183 -11.57 5.23 18.28
C GLU A 183 -10.76 4.71 17.09
N LEU A 184 -9.55 5.26 16.93
CA LEU A 184 -8.63 4.80 15.90
C LEU A 184 -8.23 3.33 16.15
N ILE A 185 -8.35 2.52 15.10
CA ILE A 185 -7.92 1.12 15.17
C ILE A 185 -6.40 1.04 15.32
N ALA A 186 -5.94 0.08 16.12
CA ALA A 186 -4.51 -0.17 16.31
C ALA A 186 -3.84 -0.70 15.03
N GLU A 187 -4.55 -1.49 14.21
CA GLU A 187 -4.03 -2.07 12.96
C GLU A 187 -4.25 -1.14 11.75
N ARG A 188 -3.33 -0.18 11.58
CA ARG A 188 -3.42 0.83 10.52
C ARG A 188 -2.87 0.38 9.15
N LYS A 189 -2.38 -0.87 8.99
CA LYS A 189 -1.99 -1.39 7.65
C LYS A 189 -3.17 -1.34 6.67
N ARG A 190 -4.39 -1.58 7.17
CA ARG A 190 -5.62 -1.51 6.37
C ARG A 190 -5.97 -0.09 5.93
N CYS A 191 -5.34 0.95 6.50
CA CYS A 191 -5.56 2.34 6.15
C CYS A 191 -4.89 2.75 4.83
N ALA A 192 -3.95 1.96 4.29
CA ALA A 192 -3.19 2.30 3.09
C ALA A 192 -4.08 2.78 1.94
N ILE A 193 -5.16 2.04 1.64
CA ILE A 193 -6.13 2.36 0.57
C ILE A 193 -7.46 2.93 1.10
N CYS A 194 -7.47 3.44 2.34
CA CYS A 194 -8.69 3.97 2.96
C CYS A 194 -8.96 5.42 2.50
N SER A 195 -10.18 5.67 2.01
CA SER A 195 -10.61 7.01 1.59
C SER A 195 -10.66 8.04 2.71
N TRP A 196 -10.68 7.61 3.98
CA TRP A 196 -10.73 8.47 5.16
C TRP A 196 -9.40 8.59 5.89
N ARG A 197 -8.30 8.13 5.26
CA ARG A 197 -6.97 8.15 5.89
C ARG A 197 -6.56 9.57 6.33
N ARG A 198 -6.84 10.60 5.52
CA ARG A 198 -6.47 12.00 5.82
C ARG A 198 -7.07 12.50 7.14
N PRO A 199 -8.40 12.53 7.33
CA PRO A 199 -8.97 12.99 8.61
C PRO A 199 -8.59 12.07 9.77
N CYS A 200 -8.41 10.77 9.56
CA CYS A 200 -7.90 9.89 10.61
C CYS A 200 -6.45 10.18 11.01
N ASN A 201 -5.59 10.54 10.06
CA ASN A 201 -4.21 10.97 10.34
C ASN A 201 -4.18 12.33 11.06
N ALA A 202 -5.03 13.28 10.64
CA ALA A 202 -5.13 14.56 11.33
C ALA A 202 -5.57 14.35 12.79
N HIS A 203 -6.60 13.53 13.01
CA HIS A 203 -7.04 13.17 14.35
C HIS A 203 -5.95 12.48 15.17
N ALA A 204 -5.21 11.53 14.57
CA ALA A 204 -4.10 10.84 15.22
C ALA A 204 -2.98 11.80 15.66
N ALA A 205 -2.64 12.77 14.80
CA ALA A 205 -1.64 13.79 15.10
C ALA A 205 -2.10 14.70 16.25
N THR A 206 -3.36 15.15 16.24
CA THR A 206 -3.91 16.02 17.30
C THR A 206 -4.02 15.31 18.65
N THR A 207 -4.39 14.02 18.68
CA THR A 207 -4.53 13.28 19.94
C THR A 207 -3.24 12.66 20.44
N GLY A 208 -2.13 12.83 19.72
CA GLY A 208 -0.86 12.16 20.05
C GLY A 208 -1.00 10.63 20.03
N HIS A 209 -1.72 10.09 19.05
CA HIS A 209 -2.00 8.65 18.99
C HIS A 209 -0.71 7.85 18.74
N LEU A 210 -0.43 6.87 19.60
CA LEU A 210 0.79 6.04 19.54
C LEU A 210 1.07 5.37 18.20
N GLY A 211 0.03 5.07 17.42
CA GLY A 211 0.17 4.51 16.07
C GLY A 211 0.79 5.46 15.04
N ASP A 212 1.07 6.72 15.39
CA ASP A 212 1.83 7.67 14.55
C ASP A 212 3.34 7.61 14.85
N VAL A 213 3.77 6.91 15.89
CA VAL A 213 5.19 6.70 16.17
C VAL A 213 5.72 5.62 15.24
N SER A 214 6.75 5.96 14.45
CA SER A 214 7.36 4.99 13.54
C SER A 214 7.89 3.77 14.32
N GLY A 215 7.48 2.57 13.93
CA GLY A 215 7.80 1.32 14.63
C GLY A 215 6.75 0.83 15.64
N VAL A 216 5.73 1.64 15.97
CA VAL A 216 4.61 1.20 16.84
C VAL A 216 3.50 0.56 16.02
N GLY A 217 3.54 -0.78 15.91
CA GLY A 217 2.44 -1.58 15.36
C GLY A 217 1.32 -1.85 16.38
N ALA A 218 0.26 -2.54 15.94
CA ALA A 218 -0.92 -2.84 16.78
C ALA A 218 -0.58 -3.61 18.07
N GLY A 219 0.35 -4.58 18.00
CA GLY A 219 0.83 -5.32 19.16
C GLY A 219 1.56 -4.42 20.16
N ARG A 220 2.52 -3.63 19.67
CA ARG A 220 3.31 -2.71 20.49
C ARG A 220 2.43 -1.66 21.17
N ARG A 221 1.46 -1.10 20.45
CA ARG A 221 0.50 -0.15 21.03
C ARG A 221 -0.27 -0.77 22.22
N ARG A 222 -0.70 -2.03 22.11
CA ARG A 222 -1.39 -2.72 23.23
C ARG A 222 -0.48 -2.86 24.44
N GLN A 223 0.78 -3.25 24.23
CA GLN A 223 1.79 -3.33 25.30
C GLN A 223 1.99 -1.97 25.99
N LEU A 224 2.20 -0.90 25.21
CA LEU A 224 2.35 0.45 25.74
C LEU A 224 1.14 0.89 26.58
N ILE A 225 -0.08 0.64 26.10
CA ILE A 225 -1.31 0.97 26.85
C ILE A 225 -1.40 0.17 28.15
N GLN A 226 -1.01 -1.11 28.16
CA GLN A 226 -0.96 -1.90 29.40
C GLN A 226 0.04 -1.32 30.41
N LEU A 227 1.14 -0.73 29.91
CA LEU A 227 2.13 0.01 30.68
C LEU A 227 1.71 1.45 31.02
N GLN A 228 0.42 1.79 30.85
CA GLN A 228 -0.13 3.13 31.11
C GLN A 228 0.47 4.25 30.25
N ILE A 229 1.00 3.90 29.06
CA ILE A 229 1.43 4.85 28.03
C ILE A 229 0.37 4.86 26.93
N HIS A 230 -0.35 5.97 26.82
CA HIS A 230 -1.47 6.17 25.90
C HIS A 230 -1.15 7.12 24.75
N THR A 231 -0.18 8.02 24.92
CA THR A 231 0.14 9.09 23.95
C THR A 231 1.62 9.14 23.56
N VAL A 232 1.91 9.77 22.41
CA VAL A 232 3.29 10.07 21.97
C VAL A 232 4.04 10.90 23.01
N ALA A 233 3.36 11.85 23.65
CA ALA A 233 3.95 12.71 24.67
C ALA A 233 4.34 11.95 25.95
N GLU A 234 3.58 10.93 26.35
CA GLU A 234 3.94 10.03 27.45
C GLU A 234 5.11 9.13 27.07
N LEU A 235 5.09 8.57 25.85
CA LEU A 235 6.18 7.75 25.36
C LEU A 235 7.50 8.53 25.29
N ALA A 236 7.47 9.79 24.84
CA ALA A 236 8.65 10.64 24.75
C ALA A 236 9.28 10.96 26.12
N ARG A 237 8.46 11.03 27.18
CA ARG A 237 8.89 11.28 28.57
C ARG A 237 9.34 10.02 29.30
N SER A 238 9.05 8.85 28.75
CA SER A 238 9.39 7.58 29.38
C SER A 238 10.91 7.38 29.45
N ASP A 239 11.39 6.72 30.51
CA ASP A 239 12.77 6.24 30.59
C ASP A 239 12.96 5.02 29.66
N PRO A 240 13.87 5.07 28.67
CA PRO A 240 14.16 3.94 27.80
C PRO A 240 14.56 2.65 28.53
N SER A 241 15.31 2.77 29.63
CA SER A 241 15.82 1.61 30.38
C SER A 241 14.69 0.87 31.07
N TRP A 242 13.87 1.61 31.83
CA TRP A 242 12.64 1.07 32.42
C TRP A 242 11.71 0.49 31.35
N LEU A 243 11.47 1.20 30.26
CA LEU A 243 10.55 0.74 29.21
C LEU A 243 11.05 -0.56 28.56
N GLY A 244 12.36 -0.68 28.33
CA GLY A 244 12.98 -1.90 27.81
C GLY A 244 12.75 -3.10 28.71
N GLN A 245 12.96 -2.94 30.02
CA GLN A 245 12.71 -3.98 31.02
C GLN A 245 11.24 -4.37 31.09
N ALA A 246 10.33 -3.39 31.14
CA ALA A 246 8.88 -3.63 31.18
C ALA A 246 8.38 -4.36 29.93
N LEU A 247 8.92 -4.03 28.75
CA LEU A 247 8.60 -4.73 27.51
C LEU A 247 9.16 -6.15 27.46
N ALA A 248 10.33 -6.39 28.07
CA ALA A 248 10.90 -7.73 28.17
C ALA A 248 10.09 -8.65 29.10
N GLN A 249 9.55 -8.11 30.20
CA GLN A 249 8.66 -8.84 31.12
C GLN A 249 7.34 -9.26 30.46
N GLN A 250 6.82 -8.47 29.52
CA GLN A 250 5.65 -8.82 28.71
C GLN A 250 5.98 -9.69 27.47
N GLY A 251 7.27 -9.92 27.21
CA GLY A 251 7.79 -10.65 26.06
C GLY A 251 8.52 -11.94 26.46
N HIS A 252 9.43 -12.41 25.60
CA HIS A 252 10.30 -13.54 25.96
C HIS A 252 11.59 -13.02 26.65
N PRO A 253 11.94 -13.54 27.84
CA PRO A 253 13.11 -13.09 28.61
C PRO A 253 14.45 -13.21 27.86
N SER A 254 14.55 -14.13 26.89
CA SER A 254 15.74 -14.33 26.04
C SER A 254 16.03 -13.17 25.07
N GLN A 255 15.16 -12.15 24.97
CA GLN A 255 15.28 -11.04 24.02
C GLN A 255 15.46 -9.67 24.69
N THR A 256 15.89 -9.62 25.95
CA THR A 256 16.05 -8.36 26.72
C THR A 256 16.88 -7.30 25.99
N GLY A 257 18.01 -7.67 25.38
CA GLY A 257 18.84 -6.73 24.60
C GLY A 257 18.09 -6.12 23.40
N HIS A 258 17.27 -6.93 22.71
CA HIS A 258 16.44 -6.45 21.61
C HIS A 258 15.33 -5.50 22.10
N HIS A 259 14.69 -5.83 23.23
CA HIS A 259 13.66 -4.99 23.83
C HIS A 259 14.20 -3.64 24.31
N ASN A 260 15.40 -3.61 24.88
CA ASN A 260 16.08 -2.36 25.29
C ASN A 260 16.40 -1.48 24.08
N ALA A 261 17.04 -2.04 23.04
CA ALA A 261 17.34 -1.28 21.83
C ALA A 261 16.07 -0.72 21.16
N LEU A 262 15.00 -1.51 21.15
CA LEU A 262 13.70 -1.08 20.63
C LEU A 262 13.07 0.03 21.48
N ALA A 263 13.09 -0.08 22.81
CA ALA A 263 12.57 0.95 23.70
C ALA A 263 13.28 2.29 23.50
N THR A 264 14.62 2.27 23.44
CA THR A 264 15.43 3.45 23.11
C THR A 264 15.03 4.04 21.76
N ALA A 265 14.88 3.22 20.72
CA ALA A 265 14.47 3.70 19.41
C ALA A 265 13.06 4.33 19.42
N LEU A 266 12.11 3.75 20.15
CA LEU A 266 10.73 4.24 20.26
C LEU A 266 10.64 5.56 21.02
N VAL A 267 11.32 5.66 22.17
CA VAL A 267 11.37 6.89 22.97
C VAL A 267 12.06 8.00 22.18
N LEU A 268 13.18 7.71 21.51
CA LEU A 268 13.89 8.69 20.68
C LEU A 268 13.04 9.17 19.50
N GLN A 269 12.30 8.25 18.85
CA GLN A 269 11.36 8.58 17.78
C GLN A 269 10.22 9.48 18.29
N ALA A 270 9.63 9.17 19.44
CA ALA A 270 8.60 9.98 20.06
C ALA A 270 9.12 11.38 20.45
N ARG A 271 10.34 11.47 21.00
CA ARG A 271 11.00 12.76 21.32
C ARG A 271 11.22 13.61 20.09
N SER A 272 11.74 13.03 19.00
CA SER A 272 11.94 13.74 17.73
C SER A 272 10.63 14.27 17.16
N GLN A 273 9.57 13.46 17.17
CA GLN A 273 8.24 13.88 16.70
C GLN A 273 7.62 14.95 17.61
N GLN A 274 7.79 14.87 18.92
CA GLN A 274 7.25 15.86 19.85
C GLN A 274 7.98 17.20 19.72
N SER A 275 9.31 17.18 19.61
CA SER A 275 10.11 18.41 19.50
C SER A 275 10.18 18.96 18.08
N GLN A 276 9.68 18.23 17.07
CA GLN A 276 9.82 18.55 15.64
C GLN A 276 11.28 18.76 15.21
N GLN A 277 12.21 18.05 15.87
CA GLN A 277 13.65 18.17 15.61
C GLN A 277 14.21 16.84 15.14
N VAL A 278 15.16 16.93 14.21
CA VAL A 278 16.00 15.80 13.83
C VAL A 278 16.91 15.44 15.00
N ARG A 279 17.11 14.14 15.23
CA ARG A 279 18.09 13.64 16.19
C ARG A 279 18.98 12.62 15.52
N ARG A 280 20.27 12.62 15.86
CA ARG A 280 21.17 11.53 15.46
C ARG A 280 20.90 10.31 16.33
N ARG A 281 21.02 9.12 15.76
CA ARG A 281 21.03 7.87 16.53
C ARG A 281 22.42 7.67 17.09
N ASP A 282 22.47 7.23 18.35
CA ASP A 282 23.72 6.78 18.95
C ASP A 282 24.18 5.51 18.21
N GLY A 283 25.39 5.54 17.67
CA GLY A 283 25.93 4.47 16.84
C GLY A 283 27.45 4.47 16.83
N THR A 284 28.04 3.34 16.42
CA THR A 284 29.48 3.22 16.18
C THR A 284 29.95 4.19 15.10
N ALA A 285 31.24 4.57 15.14
CA ALA A 285 31.84 5.49 14.19
C ALA A 285 31.49 5.12 12.72
N PRO A 286 31.25 6.11 11.85
CA PRO A 286 30.87 5.84 10.46
C PRO A 286 31.91 4.98 9.76
N SER A 287 31.50 3.81 9.29
CA SER A 287 32.26 2.97 8.36
C SER A 287 32.09 3.47 6.92
N VAL A 288 32.98 3.07 6.01
CA VAL A 288 32.86 3.30 4.56
C VAL A 288 31.49 2.85 4.03
N GLN A 289 30.93 1.79 4.60
CA GLN A 289 29.64 1.26 4.16
C GLN A 289 28.44 2.06 4.69
N SER A 290 28.62 2.76 5.80
CA SER A 290 27.55 3.46 6.51
C SER A 290 27.61 4.98 6.39
N SER A 291 28.60 5.55 5.70
CA SER A 291 28.66 7.00 5.38
C SER A 291 28.46 7.22 3.89
N LEU A 292 27.52 8.11 3.56
CA LEU A 292 27.34 8.57 2.18
C LEU A 292 28.55 9.39 1.72
N THR A 293 29.08 10.26 2.58
CA THR A 293 30.23 11.11 2.30
C THR A 293 31.45 10.29 1.88
N THR A 294 31.79 9.23 2.62
CA THR A 294 32.92 8.36 2.25
C THR A 294 32.68 7.63 0.93
N ARG A 295 31.46 7.14 0.67
CA ARG A 295 31.12 6.48 -0.61
C ARG A 295 31.21 7.40 -1.82
N LEU A 296 30.94 8.68 -1.63
CA LEU A 296 30.92 9.66 -2.72
C LEU A 296 32.24 10.43 -2.85
N HIS A 297 33.16 10.34 -1.88
CA HIS A 297 34.38 11.14 -1.81
C HIS A 297 35.19 11.18 -3.10
N GLN A 298 35.42 10.01 -3.73
CA GLN A 298 36.20 9.89 -4.98
C GLN A 298 35.33 9.65 -6.22
N ALA A 299 34.00 9.67 -6.08
CA ALA A 299 33.12 9.37 -7.20
C ALA A 299 33.09 10.54 -8.20
N PRO A 300 33.40 10.33 -9.50
CA PRO A 300 33.32 11.38 -10.53
C PRO A 300 31.88 11.89 -10.77
N GLY A 301 30.90 11.17 -10.24
CA GLY A 301 29.50 11.55 -10.17
C GLY A 301 28.68 10.39 -9.64
N VAL A 302 27.36 10.52 -9.68
CA VAL A 302 26.40 9.53 -9.18
C VAL A 302 25.23 9.36 -10.15
N LEU A 303 24.59 8.19 -10.09
CA LEU A 303 23.30 7.95 -10.73
C LEU A 303 22.24 7.80 -9.64
N PHE A 304 21.13 8.52 -9.74
CA PHE A 304 19.94 8.21 -8.96
C PHE A 304 19.05 7.26 -9.75
N TYR A 305 18.65 6.16 -9.12
CA TYR A 305 17.96 5.07 -9.77
C TYR A 305 16.61 4.81 -9.10
N ASP A 306 15.57 4.76 -9.92
CA ASP A 306 14.20 4.46 -9.53
C ASP A 306 13.55 3.50 -10.53
N ILE A 307 12.59 2.69 -10.07
CA ILE A 307 11.90 1.69 -10.88
C ILE A 307 10.39 1.83 -10.76
N GLU A 308 9.69 1.71 -11.89
CA GLU A 308 8.24 1.61 -11.92
C GLU A 308 7.79 0.20 -12.32
N ALA A 309 6.85 -0.35 -11.55
CA ALA A 309 6.38 -1.71 -11.71
C ALA A 309 4.86 -1.84 -11.58
N ASP A 310 4.28 -2.81 -12.30
CA ASP A 310 2.93 -3.33 -12.08
C ASP A 310 3.04 -4.70 -11.38
N PRO A 311 2.84 -4.75 -10.05
CA PRO A 311 3.01 -6.00 -9.29
C PRO A 311 2.00 -7.08 -9.67
N ASP A 312 0.79 -6.70 -10.10
CA ASP A 312 -0.24 -7.68 -10.47
C ASP A 312 0.10 -8.34 -11.79
N ALA A 313 0.71 -7.59 -12.72
CA ALA A 313 1.23 -8.11 -13.99
C ALA A 313 2.62 -8.75 -13.84
N ARG A 314 3.31 -8.49 -12.70
CA ARG A 314 4.71 -8.85 -12.45
C ARG A 314 5.67 -8.26 -13.48
N GLU A 315 5.41 -7.01 -13.87
CA GLU A 315 6.17 -6.30 -14.90
C GLU A 315 6.89 -5.10 -14.29
N ASN A 316 8.18 -4.97 -14.59
CA ASN A 316 8.94 -3.74 -14.34
C ASN A 316 9.00 -2.98 -15.66
N TYR A 317 8.20 -1.91 -15.79
CA TYR A 317 7.97 -1.28 -17.08
C TYR A 317 8.87 -0.06 -17.35
N LEU A 318 9.50 0.51 -16.33
CA LEU A 318 10.41 1.64 -16.49
C LEU A 318 11.53 1.60 -15.46
N HIS A 319 12.76 1.78 -15.94
CA HIS A 319 13.94 2.05 -15.12
C HIS A 319 14.42 3.48 -15.37
N GLY A 320 14.44 4.31 -14.34
CA GLY A 320 14.85 5.72 -14.42
C GLY A 320 16.25 5.93 -13.90
N PHE A 321 17.06 6.69 -14.63
CA PHE A 321 18.40 7.07 -14.18
C PHE A 321 18.59 8.58 -14.29
N LEU A 322 18.78 9.27 -13.17
CA LEU A 322 19.20 10.68 -13.16
C LEU A 322 20.72 10.74 -13.01
N VAL A 323 21.41 11.22 -14.04
CA VAL A 323 22.87 11.32 -14.05
C VAL A 323 23.29 12.66 -13.44
N TRP A 324 24.14 12.60 -12.42
CA TRP A 324 24.70 13.76 -11.74
C TRP A 324 26.21 13.72 -11.80
N THR A 325 26.81 14.61 -12.58
CA THR A 325 28.26 14.69 -12.78
C THR A 325 28.88 15.63 -11.75
N ARG A 326 30.06 15.30 -11.22
CA ARG A 326 30.85 16.24 -10.43
C ARG A 326 31.45 17.30 -11.38
N PRO A 327 31.15 18.61 -11.19
CA PRO A 327 31.69 19.63 -12.08
C PRO A 327 33.21 19.77 -11.97
N ASP A 328 33.73 19.77 -10.74
CA ASP A 328 35.15 19.86 -10.41
C ASP A 328 35.59 18.55 -9.70
N PRO A 329 36.50 17.75 -10.30
CA PRO A 329 37.02 16.52 -9.70
C PRO A 329 37.51 16.66 -8.27
N ASP A 330 38.12 17.80 -7.94
CA ASP A 330 38.79 18.04 -6.66
C ASP A 330 37.85 18.62 -5.59
N ALA A 331 36.67 19.10 -6.00
CA ALA A 331 35.66 19.62 -5.08
C ALA A 331 34.78 18.50 -4.47
N PRO A 332 34.26 18.68 -3.24
CA PRO A 332 33.25 17.81 -2.68
C PRO A 332 32.01 17.73 -3.59
N LEU A 333 31.43 16.54 -3.72
CA LEU A 333 30.24 16.36 -4.54
C LEU A 333 29.05 17.12 -3.94
N ASN A 334 28.67 18.23 -4.58
CA ASN A 334 27.47 18.96 -4.24
C ASN A 334 26.27 18.40 -5.00
N LEU A 335 25.24 17.97 -4.26
CA LEU A 335 23.99 17.44 -4.80
C LEU A 335 22.86 18.47 -4.81
N THR A 336 23.09 19.72 -4.40
CA THR A 336 22.09 20.79 -4.50
C THR A 336 21.99 21.29 -5.94
N LEU A 337 20.78 21.69 -6.35
CA LEU A 337 20.58 22.26 -7.68
C LEU A 337 21.15 23.68 -7.70
N ASP A 338 22.01 23.96 -8.67
CA ASP A 338 22.30 25.32 -9.08
C ASP A 338 21.16 25.80 -10.00
N PRO A 339 20.40 26.85 -9.63
CA PRO A 339 19.32 27.40 -10.46
C PRO A 339 19.81 27.93 -11.82
N THR A 340 21.10 28.27 -11.92
CA THR A 340 21.73 28.82 -13.13
C THR A 340 22.45 27.74 -13.95
N GLY A 341 22.59 26.54 -13.39
CA GLY A 341 23.28 25.42 -14.02
C GLY A 341 22.41 24.60 -14.98
N SER A 342 23.07 23.71 -15.73
CA SER A 342 22.36 22.71 -16.55
C SER A 342 21.61 21.72 -15.66
N SER A 343 20.34 21.49 -15.96
CA SER A 343 19.54 20.48 -15.26
C SER A 343 20.13 19.08 -15.45
N PRO A 344 20.15 18.24 -14.39
CA PRO A 344 20.63 16.87 -14.50
C PRO A 344 19.82 16.07 -15.51
N ARG A 345 20.50 15.24 -16.32
CA ARG A 345 19.86 14.49 -17.40
C ARG A 345 19.19 13.24 -16.87
N HIS A 346 17.89 13.11 -17.13
CA HIS A 346 17.12 11.89 -16.85
C HIS A 346 17.15 10.96 -18.08
N HIS A 347 17.47 9.70 -17.83
CA HIS A 347 17.61 8.64 -18.82
C HIS A 347 16.61 7.52 -18.51
N PRO A 348 15.38 7.59 -19.03
CA PRO A 348 14.39 6.54 -18.86
C PRO A 348 14.65 5.36 -19.81
N VAL A 349 14.67 4.14 -19.26
CA VAL A 349 14.69 2.89 -20.02
C VAL A 349 13.34 2.20 -19.87
N LEU A 350 12.46 2.45 -20.84
CA LEU A 350 11.15 1.80 -20.93
C LEU A 350 11.32 0.33 -21.36
N CYS A 351 10.80 -0.59 -20.55
CA CYS A 351 10.90 -2.03 -20.75
C CYS A 351 9.53 -2.61 -21.07
N LEU A 352 9.26 -2.78 -22.36
CA LEU A 352 8.00 -3.34 -22.84
C LEU A 352 8.09 -4.88 -22.83
N PRO A 353 7.07 -5.60 -22.33
CA PRO A 353 7.09 -7.07 -22.30
C PRO A 353 7.44 -7.72 -23.64
N GLN A 354 6.97 -7.17 -24.75
CA GLN A 354 7.26 -7.69 -26.10
C GLN A 354 8.74 -7.59 -26.51
N HIS A 355 9.54 -6.75 -25.88
CA HIS A 355 10.98 -6.64 -26.17
C HIS A 355 11.81 -7.69 -25.39
N GLY A 356 11.24 -8.27 -24.34
CA GLY A 356 11.90 -9.22 -23.45
C GLY A 356 12.98 -8.60 -22.55
N ASP A 357 13.33 -9.35 -21.51
CA ASP A 357 14.30 -8.93 -20.48
C ASP A 357 15.70 -8.68 -21.06
N GLY A 358 16.12 -9.42 -22.08
CA GLY A 358 17.44 -9.26 -22.71
C GLY A 358 17.62 -7.89 -23.37
N CYS A 359 16.60 -7.36 -24.06
CA CYS A 359 16.66 -6.02 -24.65
C CYS A 359 16.68 -4.92 -23.58
N CYS A 360 15.85 -5.07 -22.54
CA CYS A 360 15.84 -4.17 -21.39
C CYS A 360 17.22 -4.14 -20.72
N TRP A 361 17.79 -5.31 -20.43
CA TRP A 361 19.11 -5.44 -19.83
C TRP A 361 20.22 -4.83 -20.68
N ARG A 362 20.27 -5.10 -22.00
CA ARG A 362 21.28 -4.52 -22.89
C ARG A 362 21.30 -2.99 -22.83
N ARG A 363 20.12 -2.35 -22.76
CA ARG A 363 20.00 -0.89 -22.66
C ARG A 363 20.44 -0.37 -21.30
N ILE A 364 20.04 -1.02 -20.20
CA ILE A 364 20.45 -0.66 -18.85
C ILE A 364 21.96 -0.85 -18.70
N HIS A 365 22.48 -2.03 -19.02
CA HIS A 365 23.90 -2.34 -18.98
C HIS A 365 24.71 -1.37 -19.84
N GLY A 366 24.30 -1.12 -21.08
CA GLY A 366 24.96 -0.15 -21.96
C GLY A 366 25.00 1.28 -21.38
N LEU A 367 23.97 1.70 -20.63
CA LEU A 367 24.00 2.96 -19.90
C LEU A 367 25.00 2.90 -18.72
N LEU A 368 24.94 1.86 -17.89
CA LEU A 368 25.78 1.71 -16.70
C LEU A 368 27.27 1.55 -17.04
N SER A 369 27.60 0.94 -18.18
CA SER A 369 28.97 0.78 -18.68
C SER A 369 29.61 2.12 -19.06
N ARG A 370 28.82 3.19 -19.31
CA ARG A 370 29.34 4.54 -19.55
C ARG A 370 29.80 5.24 -18.27
N PHE A 371 29.42 4.69 -17.11
CA PHE A 371 29.72 5.24 -15.79
C PHE A 371 30.32 4.15 -14.89
N PRO A 372 31.50 3.60 -15.23
CA PRO A 372 32.09 2.50 -14.49
C PRO A 372 32.41 2.92 -13.05
N GLY A 373 32.05 2.09 -12.07
CA GLY A 373 32.28 2.36 -10.64
C GLY A 373 31.44 3.49 -10.03
N TRP A 374 30.63 4.23 -10.80
CA TRP A 374 29.80 5.29 -10.24
C TRP A 374 28.73 4.71 -9.31
N PRO A 375 28.52 5.30 -8.11
CA PRO A 375 27.46 4.90 -7.19
C PRO A 375 26.07 5.05 -7.80
N LEU A 376 25.21 4.07 -7.54
CA LEU A 376 23.79 4.04 -7.91
C LEU A 376 22.96 4.24 -6.64
N LEU A 377 22.53 5.48 -6.39
CA LEU A 377 21.72 5.82 -5.24
C LEU A 377 20.27 5.49 -5.52
N HIS A 378 19.63 4.74 -4.62
CA HIS A 378 18.22 4.38 -4.70
C HIS A 378 17.55 4.54 -3.33
N TYR A 379 16.23 4.43 -3.28
CA TYR A 379 15.46 4.65 -2.06
C TYR A 379 14.60 3.45 -1.68
N GLY A 380 15.19 2.51 -0.94
CA GLY A 380 14.55 1.28 -0.50
C GLY A 380 15.06 0.02 -1.22
N GLU A 381 14.56 -1.13 -0.81
CA GLU A 381 15.12 -2.43 -1.24
C GLU A 381 14.65 -2.87 -2.64
N THR A 382 13.50 -2.35 -3.10
CA THR A 382 12.84 -2.80 -4.33
C THR A 382 13.73 -2.64 -5.54
N GLU A 383 14.38 -1.48 -5.68
CA GLU A 383 15.20 -1.11 -6.83
C GLU A 383 16.38 -2.07 -6.98
N GLN A 384 17.09 -2.33 -5.89
CA GLN A 384 18.20 -3.28 -5.85
C GLN A 384 17.73 -4.70 -6.17
N VAL A 385 16.65 -5.16 -5.52
CA VAL A 385 16.12 -6.52 -5.72
C VAL A 385 15.72 -6.74 -7.17
N GLU A 386 14.96 -5.83 -7.75
CA GLU A 386 14.45 -5.97 -9.11
C GLU A 386 15.56 -5.86 -10.17
N LEU A 387 16.52 -4.96 -10.00
CA LEU A 387 17.65 -4.82 -10.92
C LEU A 387 18.57 -6.06 -10.89
N LEU A 388 18.91 -6.56 -9.70
CA LEU A 388 19.70 -7.78 -9.55
C LEU A 388 18.93 -9.01 -10.05
N ARG A 389 17.61 -9.06 -9.85
CA ARG A 389 16.78 -10.14 -10.40
C ARG A 389 16.75 -10.12 -11.91
N LEU A 390 16.65 -8.94 -12.55
CA LEU A 390 16.77 -8.81 -14.00
C LEU A 390 18.13 -9.30 -14.50
N ALA A 391 19.22 -8.84 -13.87
CA ALA A 391 20.59 -9.27 -14.19
C ALA A 391 20.74 -10.80 -14.09
N HIS A 392 20.15 -11.41 -13.06
CA HIS A 392 20.14 -12.85 -12.89
C HIS A 392 19.34 -13.57 -13.98
N ARG A 393 18.12 -13.11 -14.31
CA ARG A 393 17.24 -13.75 -15.30
C ARG A 393 17.84 -13.78 -16.70
N VAL A 394 18.62 -12.77 -17.08
CA VAL A 394 19.29 -12.70 -18.38
C VAL A 394 20.67 -13.39 -18.41
N GLY A 395 21.07 -14.04 -17.31
CA GLY A 395 22.34 -14.77 -17.25
C GLY A 395 23.59 -13.90 -17.11
N ALA A 396 23.49 -12.69 -16.54
CA ALA A 396 24.66 -11.87 -16.26
C ALA A 396 25.65 -12.58 -15.32
N SER A 397 26.96 -12.39 -15.54
CA SER A 397 28.01 -13.07 -14.77
C SER A 397 27.96 -12.72 -13.28
N THR A 398 28.43 -13.62 -12.43
CA THR A 398 28.47 -13.39 -10.98
C THR A 398 29.31 -12.17 -10.61
N ALA A 399 30.43 -11.94 -11.29
CA ALA A 399 31.28 -10.78 -11.09
C ALA A 399 30.53 -9.46 -11.37
N LEU A 400 29.82 -9.37 -12.50
CA LEU A 400 29.03 -8.18 -12.85
C LEU A 400 27.89 -7.93 -11.86
N ARG A 401 27.22 -8.99 -11.39
CA ARG A 401 26.18 -8.86 -10.36
C ARG A 401 26.74 -8.38 -9.02
N GLN A 402 27.95 -8.82 -8.66
CA GLN A 402 28.63 -8.38 -7.44
C GLN A 402 29.09 -6.92 -7.55
N GLU A 403 29.67 -6.52 -8.69
CA GLU A 403 30.01 -5.13 -8.98
C GLU A 403 28.76 -4.23 -8.86
N LEU A 404 27.66 -4.63 -9.52
CA LEU A 404 26.41 -3.87 -9.47
C LEU A 404 25.87 -3.74 -8.04
N LYS A 405 25.94 -4.82 -7.25
CA LYS A 405 25.55 -4.81 -5.83
C LYS A 405 26.42 -3.87 -5.00
N GLN A 406 27.72 -3.78 -5.28
CA GLN A 406 28.65 -2.88 -4.57
C GLN A 406 28.40 -1.41 -4.90
N ARG A 407 27.97 -1.12 -6.14
CA ARG A 407 27.64 0.23 -6.60
C ARG A 407 26.31 0.75 -6.03
N LEU A 408 25.36 -0.12 -5.72
CA LEU A 408 24.05 0.25 -5.19
C LEU A 408 24.17 0.78 -3.76
N VAL A 409 23.59 1.96 -3.52
CA VAL A 409 23.58 2.65 -2.22
C VAL A 409 22.14 2.97 -1.83
N ASP A 410 21.65 2.29 -0.79
CA ASP A 410 20.31 2.52 -0.24
C ASP A 410 20.31 3.75 0.68
N VAL A 411 19.85 4.88 0.15
CA VAL A 411 19.74 6.15 0.89
C VAL A 411 18.72 6.04 2.03
N HIS A 412 17.64 5.26 1.84
CA HIS A 412 16.63 5.06 2.88
C HIS A 412 17.21 4.29 4.07
N GLN A 413 18.00 3.25 3.82
CA GLN A 413 18.69 2.51 4.87
C GLN A 413 19.65 3.41 5.65
N LEU A 414 20.48 4.19 4.96
CA LEU A 414 21.45 5.10 5.59
C LEU A 414 20.76 6.12 6.51
N VAL A 415 19.70 6.79 6.02
CA VAL A 415 18.91 7.74 6.83
C VAL A 415 18.35 7.06 8.07
N ARG A 416 17.76 5.86 7.95
CA ARG A 416 17.13 5.16 9.09
C ARG A 416 18.13 4.67 10.13
N GLN A 417 19.35 4.32 9.71
CA GLN A 417 20.40 3.85 10.60
C GLN A 417 21.04 4.99 11.39
N GLN A 418 21.18 6.16 10.78
CA GLN A 418 21.91 7.28 11.38
C GLN A 418 21.01 8.34 12.04
N TRP A 419 19.78 8.51 11.57
CA TRP A 419 18.94 9.64 11.92
C TRP A 419 17.55 9.23 12.38
N VAL A 420 17.00 10.08 13.25
CA VAL A 420 15.61 10.07 13.69
C VAL A 420 14.96 11.36 13.22
N LEU A 421 14.09 11.24 12.22
CA LEU A 421 13.32 12.34 11.66
C LEU A 421 12.01 12.54 12.45
N PRO A 422 11.47 13.76 12.49
CA PRO A 422 10.20 14.07 13.15
C PRO A 422 8.97 13.59 12.34
N LEU A 423 9.04 12.38 11.78
CA LEU A 423 8.08 11.82 10.82
C LEU A 423 7.53 10.47 11.30
N SER A 424 6.27 10.21 10.98
CA SER A 424 5.61 8.92 11.23
C SER A 424 6.02 7.82 10.24
N SER A 425 6.62 8.21 9.11
CA SER A 425 7.01 7.34 8.01
C SER A 425 8.29 7.86 7.36
N TYR A 426 9.18 6.92 6.99
CA TYR A 426 10.44 7.19 6.31
C TYR A 426 10.35 6.82 4.82
N GLY A 427 9.15 6.66 4.25
CA GLY A 427 9.01 6.52 2.80
C GLY A 427 9.47 7.78 2.06
N LEU A 428 9.94 7.64 0.82
CA LEU A 428 10.53 8.73 0.01
C LEU A 428 9.67 10.00 0.02
N LYS A 429 8.37 9.84 -0.21
CA LYS A 429 7.42 10.97 -0.20
C LYS A 429 7.31 11.67 1.13
N SER A 430 7.34 10.93 2.24
CA SER A 430 7.30 11.50 3.58
C SER A 430 8.55 12.34 3.84
N VAL A 431 9.73 11.79 3.57
CA VAL A 431 11.01 12.46 3.85
C VAL A 431 11.25 13.63 2.90
N ALA A 432 11.10 13.44 1.59
CA ALA A 432 11.38 14.50 0.63
C ALA A 432 10.38 15.66 0.72
N THR A 433 9.09 15.39 1.02
CA THR A 433 8.11 16.49 1.27
C THR A 433 8.47 17.28 2.53
N TRP A 434 8.94 16.61 3.58
CA TRP A 434 9.43 17.27 4.79
C TRP A 434 10.67 18.13 4.50
N LEU A 435 11.53 17.71 3.57
CA LEU A 435 12.63 18.50 3.03
C LEU A 435 12.21 19.58 2.01
N GLY A 436 10.90 19.77 1.77
CA GLY A 436 10.36 20.80 0.88
C GLY A 436 10.25 20.41 -0.60
N PHE A 437 10.58 19.18 -0.98
CA PHE A 437 10.40 18.70 -2.35
C PHE A 437 8.91 18.57 -2.71
N ARG A 438 8.55 18.93 -3.95
CA ARG A 438 7.19 18.83 -4.47
C ARG A 438 7.20 18.13 -5.81
N TRP A 439 6.42 17.05 -5.92
CA TRP A 439 6.16 16.38 -7.19
C TRP A 439 5.38 17.30 -8.13
N ARG A 440 5.64 17.20 -9.43
CA ARG A 440 4.89 17.90 -10.49
C ARG A 440 3.40 17.53 -10.46
N GLN A 441 3.11 16.26 -10.18
CA GLN A 441 1.74 15.75 -10.14
C GLN A 441 1.16 15.82 -8.71
N PRO A 442 0.00 16.46 -8.51
CA PRO A 442 -0.65 16.47 -7.20
C PRO A 442 -1.11 15.06 -6.81
N ASN A 443 -0.86 14.68 -5.55
CA ASN A 443 -1.15 13.35 -5.03
C ASN A 443 -0.46 12.23 -5.83
N ALA A 444 0.78 12.46 -6.27
CA ALA A 444 1.60 11.44 -6.89
C ALA A 444 1.75 10.23 -5.96
N GLU A 445 1.36 9.04 -6.41
CA GLU A 445 1.37 7.76 -5.68
C GLU A 445 1.73 6.66 -6.70
N GLY A 446 2.53 5.66 -6.32
CA GLY A 446 2.95 4.61 -7.28
C GLY A 446 1.76 3.88 -7.93
N ALA A 447 0.67 3.69 -7.19
CA ALA A 447 -0.55 3.12 -7.75
C ALA A 447 -1.22 3.99 -8.83
N ARG A 448 -0.97 5.32 -8.87
CA ARG A 448 -1.37 6.16 -10.01
C ARG A 448 -0.50 5.88 -11.24
N ALA A 449 0.81 5.70 -11.05
CA ALA A 449 1.71 5.31 -12.14
C ALA A 449 1.26 4.00 -12.80
N VAL A 450 0.84 3.01 -12.01
CA VAL A 450 0.24 1.75 -12.51
C VAL A 450 -1.05 2.01 -13.31
N LEU A 451 -1.92 2.93 -12.88
CA LEU A 451 -3.12 3.28 -13.64
C LEU A 451 -2.77 3.93 -14.99
N TRP A 452 -1.84 4.88 -15.00
CA TRP A 452 -1.35 5.50 -16.23
C TRP A 452 -0.73 4.45 -17.15
N TRP A 453 0.06 3.51 -16.61
CA TRP A 453 0.67 2.41 -17.35
C TRP A 453 -0.38 1.53 -18.03
N ARG A 454 -1.37 1.07 -17.27
CA ARG A 454 -2.46 0.23 -17.80
C ARG A 454 -3.30 0.97 -18.82
N HIS A 455 -3.61 2.24 -18.58
CA HIS A 455 -4.37 3.06 -19.53
C HIS A 455 -3.60 3.27 -20.84
N TRP A 456 -2.30 3.59 -20.74
CA TRP A 456 -1.42 3.69 -21.90
C TRP A 456 -1.31 2.37 -22.68
N ARG A 457 -1.19 1.23 -21.99
CA ARG A 457 -1.18 -0.11 -22.62
C ARG A 457 -2.45 -0.42 -23.40
N CYS A 458 -3.62 0.00 -22.89
CA CYS A 458 -4.90 -0.27 -23.54
C CYS A 458 -5.20 0.69 -24.70
N HIS A 459 -4.81 1.95 -24.59
CA HIS A 459 -5.32 3.02 -25.45
C HIS A 459 -4.25 3.87 -26.14
N GLY A 460 -2.97 3.71 -25.78
CA GLY A 460 -1.85 4.43 -26.40
C GLY A 460 -1.77 5.93 -26.07
N HIS A 461 -2.50 6.43 -25.07
CA HIS A 461 -2.52 7.85 -24.74
C HIS A 461 -1.14 8.37 -24.30
N ARG A 462 -0.50 9.18 -25.16
CA ARG A 462 0.85 9.75 -24.92
C ARG A 462 0.98 10.54 -23.62
N GLN A 463 -0.10 11.15 -23.14
CA GLN A 463 -0.10 11.91 -21.90
C GLN A 463 0.18 11.03 -20.67
N ASP A 464 -0.30 9.79 -20.66
CA ASP A 464 -0.06 8.87 -19.54
C ASP A 464 1.39 8.40 -19.50
N LEU A 465 1.99 8.13 -20.66
CA LEU A 465 3.41 7.83 -20.74
C LEU A 465 4.25 9.02 -20.23
N ARG A 466 3.91 10.25 -20.63
CA ARG A 466 4.58 11.46 -20.11
C ARG A 466 4.45 11.56 -18.60
N ARG A 467 3.27 11.33 -18.03
CA ARG A 467 3.05 11.35 -16.57
C ARG A 467 3.90 10.30 -15.84
N ILE A 468 4.05 9.10 -16.41
CA ILE A 468 4.90 8.04 -15.84
C ILE A 468 6.37 8.47 -15.85
N LEU A 469 6.85 9.01 -16.99
CA LEU A 469 8.23 9.49 -17.11
C LEU A 469 8.52 10.66 -16.15
N ASP A 470 7.59 11.62 -16.04
CA ASP A 470 7.69 12.74 -15.11
C ASP A 470 7.68 12.25 -13.66
N TYR A 471 6.84 11.27 -13.33
CA TYR A 471 6.74 10.71 -11.99
C TYR A 471 8.03 10.00 -11.56
N ASN A 472 8.57 9.14 -12.42
CA ASN A 472 9.84 8.45 -12.17
C ASN A 472 11.03 9.43 -12.11
N HIS A 473 11.03 10.48 -12.93
CA HIS A 473 12.03 11.55 -12.84
C HIS A 473 11.92 12.32 -11.51
N ASP A 474 10.70 12.62 -11.05
CA ASP A 474 10.48 13.25 -9.74
C ASP A 474 10.95 12.35 -8.59
N ASP A 475 10.72 11.03 -8.65
CA ASP A 475 11.20 10.10 -7.62
C ASP A 475 12.75 10.05 -7.59
N CYS A 476 13.43 10.04 -8.74
CA CYS A 476 14.90 10.20 -8.80
C CYS A 476 15.37 11.53 -8.18
N GLN A 477 14.68 12.64 -8.48
CA GLN A 477 14.99 13.97 -7.93
C GLN A 477 14.74 14.03 -6.41
N ALA A 478 13.67 13.39 -5.93
CA ALA A 478 13.38 13.28 -4.52
C ALA A 478 14.47 12.51 -3.79
N THR A 479 14.96 11.40 -4.35
CA THR A 479 16.11 10.66 -3.80
C THR A 479 17.35 11.54 -3.72
N ARG A 480 17.62 12.35 -4.75
CA ARG A 480 18.72 13.34 -4.72
C ARG A 480 18.56 14.34 -3.59
N VAL A 481 17.37 14.90 -3.37
CA VAL A 481 17.13 15.86 -2.27
C VAL A 481 17.41 15.21 -0.91
N VAL A 482 16.99 13.96 -0.70
CA VAL A 482 17.28 13.25 0.56
C VAL A 482 18.78 12.96 0.70
N ALA A 483 19.45 12.56 -0.38
CA ALA A 483 20.90 12.32 -0.38
C ALA A 483 21.69 13.61 -0.10
N ALA A 484 21.27 14.75 -0.69
CA ALA A 484 21.88 16.06 -0.46
C ALA A 484 21.74 16.48 1.01
N TRP A 485 20.56 16.27 1.60
CA TRP A 485 20.34 16.51 3.02
C TRP A 485 21.25 15.61 3.89
N LEU A 486 21.32 14.31 3.59
CA LEU A 486 22.16 13.37 4.35
C LEU A 486 23.65 13.75 4.28
N LEU A 487 24.16 14.12 3.11
CA LEU A 487 25.54 14.62 2.96
C LEU A 487 25.79 15.85 3.83
N ALA A 488 24.90 16.84 3.80
CA ALA A 488 25.05 18.04 4.61
C ALA A 488 25.06 17.74 6.12
N GLN A 489 24.21 16.80 6.55
CA GLN A 489 24.21 16.36 7.95
C GLN A 489 25.50 15.63 8.34
N GLU A 490 26.02 14.75 7.48
CA GLU A 490 27.28 14.05 7.74
C GLU A 490 28.50 14.98 7.78
N GLN A 491 28.48 16.09 7.01
CA GLN A 491 29.54 17.10 7.01
C GLN A 491 29.49 18.07 8.20
N SER A 492 28.34 18.21 8.84
CA SER A 492 28.16 19.06 10.03
C SER A 492 28.59 18.39 11.35
N LEU A 493 29.04 17.13 11.27
CA LEU A 493 29.59 16.34 12.37
C LEU A 493 31.10 16.52 12.47
#